data_AF-A0A1I3NNI1-F1
#
_entry.id   AF-A0A1I3NNI1-F1
#
_cell.length_a   1.000
_cell.length_b   1.000
_cell.length_c   1.000
_cell.angle_alpha   90.00
_cell.angle_beta   90.00
_cell.angle_gamma   90.00
#
_symmetry.space_group_name_H-M   'P 1'
#
loop_
_entity.id
_entity.type
_entity.pdbx_description
1 polymer ?
#
loop_
_entity_poly.entity_id
_entity_poly.type
_entity_poly.pdbx_seq_one_letter_code
_entity_poly.pdbx_strand_id
1 'polypeptide(L)' 'MKENRYMDITSLSEYIPLTKSAIYSMVRRDMIPYSKLGTKKLVFDRLQIDEWVKNGNSKQQLDNVPKFLNF' A
#
# COMPACT_ATOMS: atom_id res chain seq x y z
N MET A 1 -10.23 -21.92 2.47
CA MET A 1 -10.02 -20.98 3.60
C MET A 1 -10.25 -19.57 3.07
N LYS A 2 -11.03 -18.72 3.74
CA LYS A 2 -11.23 -17.33 3.31
C LYS A 2 -9.91 -16.57 3.52
N GLU A 3 -9.25 -16.21 2.43
CA GLU A 3 -8.04 -15.42 2.49
C GLU A 3 -8.40 -14.00 2.94
N ASN A 4 -7.84 -13.56 4.08
CA ASN A 4 -8.10 -12.22 4.60
C ASN A 4 -7.30 -11.21 3.77
N ARG A 5 -7.82 -10.89 2.58
CA ARG A 5 -7.16 -10.08 1.55
C ARG A 5 -6.94 -8.63 1.98
N TYR A 6 -7.77 -8.12 2.87
CA TYR A 6 -7.77 -6.72 3.28
C TYR A 6 -7.41 -6.59 4.75
N MET A 7 -6.52 -5.63 5.04
CA MET A 7 -6.06 -5.31 6.38
C MET A 7 -6.46 -3.88 6.75
N ASP A 8 -6.81 -3.67 8.01
CA ASP A 8 -6.82 -2.34 8.59
C ASP A 8 -5.41 -1.95 9.08
N ILE A 9 -5.26 -0.76 9.66
CA ILE A 9 -3.97 -0.29 10.14
C ILE A 9 -3.41 -1.11 11.31
N THR A 10 -4.27 -1.72 12.12
CA THR A 10 -3.85 -2.57 13.25
C THR A 10 -3.32 -3.88 12.71
N SER A 11 -4.08 -4.55 11.84
CA SER A 11 -3.64 -5.77 11.17
C SER A 11 -2.35 -5.55 10.37
N LEU A 12 -2.23 -4.42 9.67
CA LEU A 12 -0.99 -4.10 8.96
C LEU A 12 0.20 -3.90 9.90
N SER A 13 0.01 -3.22 11.04
CA SER A 13 1.10 -3.03 12.03
C SER A 13 1.56 -4.31 12.72
N GLU A 14 0.73 -5.35 12.72
CA GLU A 14 1.09 -6.68 13.19
C GLU A 14 1.71 -7.53 12.06
N TYR A 15 1.34 -7.25 10.81
CA TYR A 15 1.79 -7.97 9.63
C TYR A 15 3.21 -7.58 9.18
N ILE A 16 3.54 -6.29 9.25
CA ILE A 16 4.88 -5.78 8.95
C ILE A 16 5.46 -5.09 10.19
N PRO A 17 6.78 -5.09 10.41
CA PRO A 17 7.42 -4.52 11.60
C PRO A 17 7.46 -2.97 11.56
N LEU A 18 6.30 -2.33 11.31
CA LEU A 18 6.11 -0.89 11.30
C LEU A 18 5.06 -0.47 12.34
N THR A 19 5.33 0.63 13.02
CA THR A 19 4.36 1.22 13.95
C THR A 19 3.21 1.88 13.20
N LYS A 20 2.02 1.95 13.83
CA LYS A 20 0.85 2.65 13.26
C LYS A 20 1.18 4.09 12.86
N SER A 21 1.97 4.81 13.66
CA SER A 21 2.41 6.18 13.37
C SER A 21 3.32 6.27 12.13
N ALA A 22 4.20 5.29 11.94
CA ALA A 22 5.01 5.19 10.72
C ALA A 22 4.10 4.95 9.51
N ILE A 23 3.17 3.99 9.59
CA ILE A 23 2.21 3.69 8.52
C ILE A 23 1.39 4.94 8.16
N TYR A 24 0.83 5.67 9.13
CA TYR A 24 0.11 6.92 8.86
C TYR A 24 0.99 7.97 8.16
N SER A 25 2.25 8.09 8.59
CA SER A 25 3.20 9.01 7.94
C SER A 25 3.47 8.61 6.49
N MET A 26 3.56 7.32 6.20
CA MET A 26 3.74 6.79 4.85
C MET A 26 2.49 6.98 3.99
N VAL A 27 1.29 6.76 4.54
CA VAL A 27 0.02 7.04 3.84
C VAL A 27 -0.08 8.52 3.48
N ARG A 28 0.23 9.42 4.42
CA ARG A 28 0.21 10.87 4.19
C ARG A 28 1.18 11.29 3.09
N ARG A 29 2.34 10.63 3.00
CA ARG A 29 3.38 10.87 1.98
C ARG A 29 3.17 10.03 0.72
N ASP A 30 2.08 9.27 0.64
CA ASP A 30 1.78 8.36 -0.46
C ASP A 30 2.90 7.35 -0.78
N MET A 31 3.63 6.88 0.24
CA MET A 31 4.78 5.96 0.09
C MET A 31 4.43 4.49 0.28
N ILE A 32 3.24 4.19 0.79
CA ILE A 32 2.73 2.83 1.02
C ILE A 32 1.43 2.65 0.22
N PRO A 33 1.18 1.49 -0.42
CA PRO A 33 -0.09 1.23 -1.09
C PRO A 33 -1.24 1.24 -0.08
N TYR A 34 -2.28 2.03 -0.34
CA TYR A 34 -3.48 2.04 0.47
C TYR A 34 -4.71 2.33 -0.40
N SER A 35 -5.87 1.92 0.08
CA SER A 35 -7.17 2.27 -0.50
C SER A 35 -8.02 2.97 0.55
N LYS A 36 -8.88 3.88 0.10
CA LYS A 36 -9.86 4.54 0.97
C LYS A 36 -11.18 3.81 0.88
N LEU A 37 -11.66 3.29 2.01
CA LEU A 37 -12.98 2.70 2.13
C LEU A 37 -13.94 3.77 2.66
N GLY A 38 -14.59 4.47 1.73
CA GLY A 38 -15.37 5.68 2.03
C GLY A 38 -14.48 6.87 2.42
N THR A 39 -15.01 7.79 3.23
CA THR A 39 -14.34 9.07 3.50
C THR A 39 -13.26 9.00 4.59
N LYS A 40 -13.30 7.99 5.47
CA LYS A 40 -12.49 8.00 6.72
C LYS A 40 -11.66 6.73 6.97
N LYS A 41 -11.94 5.60 6.31
CA LYS A 41 -11.25 4.33 6.60
C LYS A 41 -10.16 4.07 5.57
N LEU A 42 -8.99 3.68 6.04
CA LEU A 42 -7.89 3.19 5.22
C LEU A 42 -7.93 1.66 5.24
N VAL A 43 -7.74 1.06 4.07
CA VAL A 43 -7.65 -0.39 3.89
C VAL A 43 -6.42 -0.72 3.05
N PHE A 44 -5.77 -1.82 3.39
CA PHE A 44 -4.53 -2.26 2.76
C PHE A 44 -4.76 -3.63 2.13
N ASP A 45 -4.58 -3.77 0.81
CA ASP A 45 -4.59 -5.08 0.16
C ASP A 45 -3.27 -5.79 0.49
N ARG A 46 -3.37 -6.98 1.07
CA ARG A 46 -2.21 -7.78 1.47
C ARG A 46 -1.27 -8.07 0.31
N LEU A 47 -1.80 -8.37 -0.87
CA LEU A 47 -0.97 -8.67 -2.05
C LEU A 47 -0.18 -7.44 -2.48
N GLN A 48 -0.79 -6.26 -2.47
CA GLN A 48 -0.10 -5.01 -2.79
C GLN A 48 0.99 -4.68 -1.76
N ILE A 49 0.73 -4.94 -0.47
CA ILE A 49 1.74 -4.77 0.57
C ILE A 49 2.90 -5.76 0.37
N ASP A 50 2.61 -7.02 0.06
CA ASP A 50 3.65 -8.03 -0.19
C ASP A 50 4.54 -7.67 -1.38
N GLU A 51 3.94 -7.20 -2.48
CA GLU A 51 4.68 -6.70 -3.64
C GLU A 51 5.51 -5.47 -3.30
N TRP A 52 4.94 -4.52 -2.55
CA TRP A 52 5.63 -3.32 -2.13
C TRP A 52 6.83 -3.61 -1.22
N VAL A 53 6.72 -4.56 -0.28
CA VAL A 53 7.83 -5.01 0.56
C VAL A 53 8.91 -5.69 -0.29
N LYS A 54 8.52 -6.59 -1.22
CA LYS A 54 9.46 -7.26 -2.13
C LYS A 54 10.21 -6.28 -3.04
N ASN A 55 9.57 -5.20 -3.45
CA ASN A 55 10.15 -4.16 -4.29
C ASN A 55 10.96 -3.10 -3.50
N GLY A 56 11.30 -3.37 -2.24
CA GLY A 56 12.19 -2.52 -1.45
C GLY A 56 11.49 -1.29 -0.85
N ASN A 57 10.20 -1.42 -0.50
CA ASN A 57 9.40 -0.37 0.13
C ASN A 57 9.25 0.92 -0.70
N SER A 58 9.49 0.81 -2.02
CA SER A 58 9.27 1.90 -2.96
C SER A 58 7.89 1.72 -3.56
N LYS A 59 7.00 2.72 -3.39
CA LYS A 59 5.81 2.82 -4.24
C LYS A 59 6.32 3.20 -5.63
N GLN A 60 6.80 2.22 -6.38
CA GLN A 60 7.16 2.46 -7.77
C GLN A 60 5.92 3.05 -8.43
N GLN A 61 6.07 4.24 -9.01
CA GLN A 61 5.13 4.70 -10.00
C GLN A 61 5.01 3.57 -11.01
N LEU A 62 3.81 2.99 -11.14
CA LEU A 62 3.49 2.08 -12.24
C LEU A 62 3.37 2.89 -13.56
N ASP A 63 4.23 3.89 -13.75
CA ASP A 63 4.29 4.81 -14.89
C ASP A 63 5.43 4.40 -15.85
N ASN A 64 5.80 3.11 -15.86
CA ASN A 64 6.62 2.54 -16.93
C ASN A 64 5.76 2.07 -18.12
N VAL A 65 4.57 2.63 -18.33
CA VAL A 65 3.99 2.64 -19.68
C VAL A 65 4.80 3.67 -20.46
N PRO A 66 5.57 3.25 -21.48
CA PRO A 66 6.32 4.20 -22.26
C PRO A 66 5.35 5.20 -22.89
N LYS A 67 5.52 6.50 -22.63
CA LYS A 67 4.85 7.59 -23.36
C LYS A 67 5.38 7.71 -24.79
N PHE A 68 5.62 6.59 -25.48
CA PHE A 68 5.88 6.57 -26.91
C PHE A 68 4.55 6.35 -27.61
N LEU A 69 3.81 7.43 -27.82
CA LEU A 69 3.03 7.72 -29.03
C LEU A 69 2.22 9.00 -28.79
N ASN A 70 2.89 10.13 -28.88
CA ASN A 70 2.24 11.28 -29.50
C ASN A 70 2.95 11.46 -30.84
N PHE A 71 2.31 10.97 -31.91
CA PHE A 71 2.62 11.37 -33.29
C PHE A 71 2.23 12.83 -33.50
#